data_AF-A0A1G1H621-F1
#
_entry.id   AF-A0A1G1H621-F1
#
_cell.length_a   1.000
_cell.length_b   1.000
_cell.length_c   1.000
_cell.angle_alpha   90.00
_cell.angle_beta   90.00
_cell.angle_gamma   90.00
#
_symmetry.space_group_name_H-M   'P 1'
#
loop_
_entity.id
_entity.type
_entity.pdbx_description
1 polymer ?
#
loop_
_entity_poly.entity_id
_entity_poly.type
_entity_poly.pdbx_seq_one_letter_code
_entity_poly.pdbx_strand_id
1 'polypeptide(L)'
;MDPEVESTTVEPATTEAGGVDVAGAAQAGLAPASEEARPVDQTVLAWLLVMANAYRSEGLYRQAMELYWELVEDYPGTPQSDAARTVLLEIALGYGGSGVRHMARSIYERLL
;
A
#
# COMPACT_ATOMS: atom_id res chain seq x y z
N MET A 1 -14.44 -59.12 -28.75
CA MET A 1 -12.97 -59.10 -28.89
C MET A 1 -12.44 -58.41 -27.67
N ASP A 2 -11.75 -59.24 -26.89
CA ASP A 2 -10.96 -59.05 -25.69
C ASP A 2 -9.95 -57.88 -25.69
N PRO A 3 -9.34 -57.60 -24.52
CA PRO A 3 -8.78 -56.32 -24.10
C PRO A 3 -7.26 -56.23 -24.37
N GLU A 4 -6.56 -55.41 -23.56
CA GLU A 4 -5.10 -55.22 -23.46
C GLU A 4 -4.55 -54.03 -24.25
N VAL A 5 -3.93 -53.06 -23.56
CA VAL A 5 -2.51 -53.18 -23.21
C VAL A 5 -2.09 -52.16 -22.15
N GLU A 6 -1.48 -52.70 -21.10
CA GLU A 6 -0.62 -52.03 -20.11
C GLU A 6 0.61 -51.36 -20.75
N SER A 7 1.22 -50.42 -20.03
CA SER A 7 2.68 -50.30 -19.78
C SER A 7 3.02 -48.83 -19.50
N THR A 8 3.36 -48.46 -18.26
CA THR A 8 4.72 -48.49 -17.69
C THR A 8 5.65 -47.43 -18.29
N THR A 9 6.39 -46.76 -17.39
CA THR A 9 7.73 -46.13 -17.52
C THR A 9 7.68 -44.73 -16.89
N VAL A 10 7.93 -44.57 -15.59
CA VAL A 10 9.27 -44.41 -14.96
C VAL A 10 9.90 -43.06 -15.32
N GLU A 11 9.94 -42.14 -14.34
CA GLU A 11 10.90 -41.03 -14.18
C GLU A 11 12.34 -41.51 -14.45
N PRO A 12 13.35 -40.70 -14.88
CA PRO A 12 13.68 -39.40 -14.27
C PRO A 12 14.37 -38.38 -15.22
N ALA A 13 14.64 -37.17 -14.75
CA ALA A 13 15.93 -36.50 -14.99
C ALA A 13 16.02 -35.15 -14.26
N THR A 14 16.94 -35.13 -13.30
CA THR A 14 17.62 -34.01 -12.66
C THR A 14 18.51 -33.24 -13.66
N THR A 15 19.09 -32.11 -13.21
CA THR A 15 20.38 -31.53 -13.68
C THR A 15 20.24 -30.50 -14.82
N GLU A 16 20.77 -29.28 -14.80
CA GLU A 16 21.68 -28.57 -13.87
C GLU A 16 21.78 -27.07 -14.21
N ALA A 17 22.28 -26.32 -13.23
CA ALA A 17 23.32 -25.29 -13.30
C ALA A 17 23.17 -24.02 -14.18
N GLY A 18 23.48 -22.89 -13.52
CA GLY A 18 23.80 -21.60 -14.12
C GLY A 18 23.23 -20.47 -13.25
N GLY A 19 23.88 -19.95 -12.20
CA GLY A 19 25.30 -19.71 -12.10
C GLY A 19 25.67 -18.41 -12.81
N VAL A 20 25.20 -17.26 -12.29
CA VAL A 20 25.86 -15.96 -12.53
C VAL A 20 25.88 -15.17 -11.23
N ASP A 21 26.97 -15.34 -10.50
CA ASP A 21 27.49 -14.33 -9.58
C ASP A 21 27.85 -13.08 -10.39
N VAL A 22 27.17 -11.97 -10.12
CA VAL A 22 27.75 -10.64 -10.31
C VAL A 22 27.82 -9.96 -8.96
N ALA A 23 28.94 -10.22 -8.30
CA ALA A 23 29.44 -9.38 -7.23
C ALA A 23 29.67 -7.95 -7.73
N GLY A 24 29.39 -6.98 -6.87
CA GLY A 24 29.99 -5.66 -6.95
C GLY A 24 29.01 -4.54 -7.26
N ALA A 25 28.42 -3.96 -6.21
CA ALA A 25 28.89 -2.67 -5.72
C ALA A 25 28.00 -2.25 -4.55
N ALA A 26 28.62 -2.09 -3.39
CA ALA A 26 28.07 -1.33 -2.31
C ALA A 26 27.62 0.04 -2.83
N GLN A 27 26.31 0.30 -2.81
CA GLN A 27 25.82 1.67 -2.68
C GLN A 27 25.66 1.93 -1.18
N ALA A 28 26.82 2.12 -0.54
CA ALA A 28 26.86 2.94 0.65
C ALA A 28 26.61 4.38 0.20
N GLY A 29 25.69 5.05 0.89
CA GLY A 29 25.56 6.50 0.82
C GLY A 29 24.70 6.97 -0.35
N LEU A 30 23.40 7.01 -0.12
CA LEU A 30 22.73 8.28 0.12
C LEU A 30 21.36 7.93 0.67
N ALA A 31 21.19 8.06 2.00
CA ALA A 31 19.91 8.56 2.46
C ALA A 31 19.63 9.79 1.59
N PRO A 32 18.42 9.96 1.00
CA PRO A 32 18.07 11.27 0.49
C PRO A 32 18.21 12.17 1.71
N ALA A 33 19.29 12.95 1.70
CA ALA A 33 19.58 13.94 2.72
C ALA A 33 18.28 14.68 2.89
N SER A 34 17.69 14.56 4.08
CA SER A 34 16.40 15.12 4.47
C SER A 34 16.23 16.45 3.75
N GLU A 35 15.51 16.39 2.63
CA GLU A 35 15.32 17.51 1.74
C GLU A 35 14.82 18.60 2.65
N GLU A 36 15.63 19.65 2.80
CA GLU A 36 15.53 20.67 3.82
C GLU A 36 14.11 20.76 4.32
N ALA A 37 13.87 20.36 5.58
CA ALA A 37 12.57 20.44 6.21
C ALA A 37 12.16 21.91 6.24
N ARG A 38 11.69 22.41 5.08
CA ARG A 38 10.89 23.61 4.97
C ARG A 38 9.84 23.38 6.03
N PRO A 39 9.69 24.28 7.01
CA PRO A 39 8.68 24.11 8.02
C PRO A 39 7.38 23.92 7.26
N VAL A 40 6.90 22.67 7.22
CA VAL A 40 5.67 22.35 6.55
C VAL A 40 4.65 23.18 7.28
N ASP A 41 4.01 24.09 6.55
CA ASP A 41 3.10 25.02 7.19
C ASP A 41 1.95 24.21 7.77
N GLN A 42 1.95 24.08 9.09
CA GLN A 42 0.93 23.32 9.82
C GLN A 42 -0.46 23.87 9.52
N THR A 43 -0.57 25.14 9.14
CA THR A 43 -1.80 25.77 8.66
C THR A 43 -2.29 25.15 7.35
N VAL A 44 -1.37 24.90 6.41
CA VAL A 44 -1.70 24.27 5.13
C VAL A 44 -2.15 22.83 5.34
N LEU A 45 -1.45 22.07 6.20
CA LEU A 45 -1.87 20.70 6.54
C LEU A 45 -3.24 20.67 7.22
N ALA A 46 -3.48 21.61 8.14
CA ALA A 46 -4.77 21.74 8.81
C ALA A 46 -5.88 22.04 7.80
N TRP A 47 -5.62 22.92 6.84
CA TRP A 47 -6.58 23.24 5.78
C TRP A 47 -6.84 22.04 4.85
N LEU A 48 -5.80 21.28 4.48
CA LEU A 48 -5.93 20.06 3.69
C LEU A 48 -6.84 19.03 4.39
N LEU A 49 -6.65 18.85 5.70
CA LEU A 49 -7.49 17.98 6.52
C LEU A 49 -8.94 18.48 6.59
N VAL A 50 -9.16 19.80 6.71
CA VAL A 50 -10.50 20.39 6.69
C VAL A 50 -11.19 20.14 5.35
N MET A 51 -10.49 20.33 4.23
CA MET A 51 -11.04 20.04 2.90
C MET A 51 -11.40 18.57 2.74
N ALA A 52 -10.53 17.65 3.17
CA ALA A 52 -10.79 16.22 3.11
C ALA A 52 -12.08 15.85 3.86
N ASN A 53 -12.26 16.43 5.06
CA ASN A 53 -13.48 16.26 5.85
C ASN A 53 -14.71 16.86 5.18
N ALA A 54 -14.58 18.02 4.54
CA ALA A 54 -15.68 18.64 3.80
C ALA A 54 -16.12 17.75 2.63
N TYR A 55 -15.18 17.27 1.80
CA TYR A 55 -15.47 16.33 0.72
C TYR A 55 -16.13 15.05 1.24
N ARG A 56 -15.68 14.52 2.38
CA ARG A 56 -16.31 13.37 3.02
C ARG A 56 -17.77 13.65 3.40
N SER A 57 -18.04 14.82 3.98
CA SER A 57 -19.41 15.21 4.38
C SER A 57 -20.34 15.44 3.19
N GLU A 58 -19.80 15.86 2.05
CA GLU A 58 -20.52 16.03 0.78
C GLU A 58 -20.72 14.71 0.02
N GLY A 59 -20.20 13.59 0.53
CA GLY A 59 -20.27 12.27 -0.11
C GLY A 59 -19.25 12.09 -1.25
N LEU A 60 -18.32 13.02 -1.42
CA LEU A 60 -17.22 12.99 -2.38
C LEU A 60 -16.06 12.13 -1.85
N TYR A 61 -16.34 10.84 -1.61
CA TYR A 61 -15.41 9.93 -0.92
C TYR A 61 -14.09 9.72 -1.65
N ARG A 62 -14.08 9.73 -2.99
CA ARG A 62 -12.83 9.59 -3.76
C ARG A 62 -11.88 10.75 -3.46
N GLN A 63 -12.37 11.98 -3.61
CA GLN A 63 -11.60 13.20 -3.36
C GLN A 63 -11.14 13.29 -1.90
N ALA A 64 -12.04 12.94 -0.97
CA ALA A 64 -11.68 12.87 0.44
C ALA A 64 -10.54 11.88 0.70
N MET A 65 -10.62 10.67 0.14
CA MET A 65 -9.58 9.65 0.29
C MET A 65 -8.25 10.09 -0.31
N GLU A 66 -8.25 10.72 -1.50
CA GLU A 66 -7.02 11.26 -2.11
C GLU A 66 -6.28 12.21 -1.16
N LEU A 67 -7.00 13.16 -0.55
CA LEU A 67 -6.41 14.10 0.41
C LEU A 67 -5.96 13.45 1.72
N TYR A 68 -6.71 12.45 2.22
CA TYR A 68 -6.26 11.71 3.40
C TYR A 68 -5.00 10.89 3.13
N TRP A 69 -4.87 10.30 1.95
CA TRP A 69 -3.67 9.57 1.55
C TRP A 69 -2.47 10.52 1.39
N GLU A 70 -2.67 11.68 0.77
CA GLU A 70 -1.64 12.72 0.68
C GLU A 70 -1.11 13.10 2.08
N LEU A 71 -2.01 13.33 3.05
CA LEU A 71 -1.61 13.61 4.43
C LEU A 71 -0.79 12.48 5.07
N VAL A 72 -1.16 11.22 4.85
CA VAL A 72 -0.50 10.06 5.47
C VAL A 72 0.82 9.71 4.81
N GLU A 73 0.91 9.84 3.48
CA GLU A 73 2.07 9.42 2.69
C GLU A 73 3.14 10.51 2.60
N ASP A 74 2.72 11.76 2.35
CA ASP A 74 3.65 12.86 2.11
C ASP A 74 4.03 13.60 3.39
N TYR A 75 3.17 13.55 4.42
CA TYR A 75 3.37 14.28 5.69
C TYR A 75 3.31 13.38 6.94
N PRO A 76 4.03 12.23 6.97
CA PRO A 76 3.99 11.30 8.09
C PRO A 76 4.51 11.93 9.38
N GLY A 77 3.95 11.51 10.52
CA GLY A 77 4.35 11.99 11.86
C GLY A 77 3.80 13.36 12.25
N THR A 78 2.93 13.95 11.41
CA THR A 78 2.18 15.15 11.76
C THR A 78 0.86 14.80 12.44
N PRO A 79 0.31 15.66 13.32
CA PRO A 79 -1.02 15.45 13.89
C PRO A 79 -2.12 15.30 12.82
N GLN A 80 -1.96 15.96 11.68
CA GLN A 80 -2.88 15.91 10.55
C GLN A 80 -2.81 14.55 9.83
N SER A 81 -1.62 13.98 9.66
CA SER A 81 -1.44 12.60 9.18
C SER A 81 -2.12 11.60 10.11
N ASP A 82 -1.94 11.72 11.42
CA ASP A 82 -2.54 10.80 12.38
C ASP A 82 -4.08 10.88 12.38
N ALA A 83 -4.62 12.09 12.25
CA ALA A 83 -6.06 12.30 12.07
C ALA A 83 -6.55 11.69 10.75
N ALA A 84 -5.84 11.89 9.63
CA ALA A 84 -6.18 11.32 8.34
C ALA A 84 -6.16 9.78 8.36
N ARG A 85 -5.14 9.19 8.98
CA ARG A 85 -5.05 7.73 9.21
C ARG A 85 -6.24 7.21 9.99
N THR A 86 -6.64 7.90 11.05
CA THR A 86 -7.83 7.53 11.85
C THR A 86 -9.09 7.52 10.98
N VAL A 87 -9.29 8.55 10.16
CA VAL A 87 -10.44 8.60 9.25
C VAL A 87 -10.41 7.51 8.18
N LEU A 88 -9.25 7.20 7.59
CA LEU A 88 -9.13 6.11 6.64
C LEU A 88 -9.51 4.76 7.27
N LEU A 89 -9.16 4.54 8.53
CA LEU A 89 -9.58 3.35 9.28
C LEU A 89 -11.11 3.34 9.51
N GLU A 90 -11.72 4.47 9.85
CA GLU A 90 -13.19 4.59 9.96
C GLU A 90 -13.89 4.26 8.64
N ILE A 91 -13.37 4.75 7.52
CA ILE A 91 -13.89 4.45 6.17
C ILE A 91 -13.76 2.95 5.88
N ALA A 92 -12.60 2.35 6.17
CA ALA A 92 -12.38 0.92 6.01
C ALA A 92 -13.37 0.09 6.84
N LEU A 93 -13.63 0.49 8.08
CA LEU A 93 -14.64 -0.14 8.94
C LEU A 93 -16.05 -0.04 8.34
N GLY A 94 -16.40 1.11 7.76
CA GLY A 94 -17.66 1.31 7.03
C GLY A 94 -17.81 0.36 5.83
N TYR A 95 -16.73 0.11 5.08
CA TYR A 95 -16.74 -0.89 4.00
C TYR A 95 -16.86 -2.33 4.51
N GLY A 96 -16.34 -2.63 5.71
CA GLY A 96 -16.48 -3.94 6.34
C GLY A 96 -17.94 -4.32 6.62
N GLY A 97 -18.78 -3.36 7.03
CA GLY A 97 -20.19 -3.58 7.33
C GLY A 97 -21.11 -3.70 6.10
N SER A 98 -20.69 -3.17 4.95
CA SER A 98 -21.50 -3.10 3.72
C SER A 98 -21.27 -4.26 2.74
N GLY A 99 -20.50 -5.30 3.14
CA GLY A 99 -20.18 -6.45 2.29
C GLY A 99 -19.03 -6.20 1.30
N VAL A 100 -18.51 -4.97 1.24
CA VAL A 100 -17.41 -4.56 0.35
C VAL A 100 -16.04 -4.80 1.02
N ARG A 101 -15.85 -6.01 1.56
CA ARG A 101 -14.68 -6.39 2.37
C ARG A 101 -13.33 -6.19 1.67
N HIS A 102 -13.30 -6.26 0.34
CA HIS A 102 -12.08 -6.04 -0.43
C HIS A 102 -11.58 -4.58 -0.35
N MET A 103 -12.49 -3.60 -0.31
CA MET A 103 -12.11 -2.18 -0.16
C MET A 103 -11.58 -1.89 1.25
N ALA A 104 -12.22 -2.45 2.28
CA ALA A 104 -11.71 -2.37 3.65
C ALA A 104 -10.28 -2.95 3.73
N ARG A 105 -10.08 -4.13 3.14
CA ARG A 105 -8.78 -4.81 3.10
C ARG A 105 -7.71 -3.98 2.41
N SER A 106 -7.99 -3.38 1.25
CA SER A 106 -7.01 -2.55 0.55
C SER A 106 -6.56 -1.34 1.36
N ILE A 107 -7.45 -0.75 2.16
CA ILE A 107 -7.08 0.38 3.03
C ILE A 107 -6.19 -0.11 4.19
N TYR A 108 -6.54 -1.22 4.83
CA TYR A 108 -5.71 -1.78 5.91
C TYR A 108 -4.32 -2.19 5.43
N GLU A 109 -4.23 -2.86 4.29
CA GLU A 109 -2.95 -3.31 3.72
C GLU A 109 -2.03 -2.13 3.37
N ARG A 110 -2.61 -0.98 3.00
CA ARG A 110 -1.84 0.23 2.68
C ARG A 110 -1.41 1.03 3.92
N LEU A 111 -2.10 0.87 5.05
CA LEU A 111 -1.77 1.57 6.30
C LEU A 111 -0.75 0.83 7.18
N LEU A 112 -0.57 -0.48 6.99
CA LEU A 112 0.38 -1.33 7.73
C LEU A 112 1.79 -1.24 7.16
#